data_AF-A0A232LX98-F1
#
_entry.id   AF-A0A232LX98-F1
#
_cell.length_a   1.000
_cell.length_b   1.000
_cell.length_c   1.000
_cell.angle_alpha   90.00
_cell.angle_beta   90.00
_cell.angle_gamma   90.00
#
_symmetry.space_group_name_H-M   'P 1'
#
loop_
_entity.id
_entity.type
_entity.pdbx_description
1 polymer ?
#
loop_
_entity_poly.entity_id
_entity_poly.type
_entity_poly.pdbx_seq_one_letter_code
_entity_poly.pdbx_strand_id
1 'polypeptide(L)'
;ALDHEGAVDVYTKANYDSLQSEFLEPEDWESLRKICAFLQPFHESTMKTQGDQATIDRVLFTMDILIEHFQLALQDHEADKEFCARIQHGWDKFDAYYSKTDLTPVYAAAVILHPNRRKAYLDRNWRVEWRKPAMKSARKLWETYRKKVSVPISVEHVEPLRTSAGKDSKDLSVFERIGRKLENNQVSKDEFDDYVAGMPEALGTHLDLGSLE
;
A
#
# COMPACT_ATOMS: atom_id res chain seq x y z
N ALA A 1 -7.36 27.12 -0.39
CA ALA A 1 -8.72 27.72 -0.36
C ALA A 1 -8.97 28.36 1.00
N LEU A 2 -8.89 27.59 2.08
CA LEU A 2 -8.99 28.12 3.45
C LEU A 2 -7.92 29.17 3.78
N ASP A 3 -6.70 29.05 3.22
CA ASP A 3 -5.61 30.02 3.43
C ASP A 3 -5.92 31.44 2.92
N HIS A 4 -6.94 31.57 2.08
CA HIS A 4 -7.37 32.84 1.50
C HIS A 4 -8.73 33.30 2.02
N GLU A 5 -9.29 32.65 3.06
CA GLU A 5 -10.60 33.00 3.62
C GLU A 5 -10.74 34.49 3.91
N GLY A 6 -9.79 35.07 4.67
CA GLY A 6 -9.83 36.50 4.99
C GLY A 6 -9.69 37.41 3.78
N ALA A 7 -8.90 37.01 2.78
CA ALA A 7 -8.74 37.79 1.55
C ALA A 7 -10.01 37.77 0.70
N VAL A 8 -10.66 36.59 0.59
CA VAL A 8 -11.92 36.42 -0.13
C VAL A 8 -13.04 37.20 0.56
N ASP A 9 -13.17 37.10 1.88
CA ASP A 9 -14.19 37.79 2.66
C ASP A 9 -14.07 39.32 2.56
N VAL A 10 -12.85 39.87 2.64
CA VAL A 10 -12.60 41.31 2.46
C VAL A 10 -12.98 41.75 1.04
N TYR A 11 -12.61 40.97 0.03
CA TYR A 11 -12.85 41.31 -1.37
C TYR A 11 -14.35 41.27 -1.73
N THR A 12 -15.08 40.25 -1.29
CA THR A 12 -16.52 40.13 -1.55
C THR A 12 -17.31 41.20 -0.81
N LYS A 13 -16.94 41.54 0.43
CA LYS A 13 -17.55 42.67 1.17
C LYS A 13 -17.29 44.02 0.49
N ALA A 14 -16.09 44.25 -0.05
CA ALA A 14 -15.75 45.49 -0.74
C ALA A 14 -16.50 45.65 -2.08
N ASN A 15 -16.93 44.56 -2.72
CA ASN A 15 -17.61 44.56 -4.02
C ASN A 15 -19.03 43.98 -3.94
N TYR A 16 -19.66 44.06 -2.76
CA TYR A 16 -20.90 43.36 -2.44
C TYR A 16 -22.05 43.68 -3.41
N ASP A 17 -22.14 44.92 -3.88
CA ASP A 17 -23.16 45.36 -4.85
C ASP A 17 -23.16 44.53 -6.15
N SER A 18 -22.01 43.96 -6.51
CA SER A 18 -21.84 43.11 -7.70
C SER A 18 -21.66 41.62 -7.41
N LEU A 19 -21.28 41.26 -6.17
CA LEU A 19 -20.86 39.91 -5.78
C LEU A 19 -21.71 39.30 -4.65
N GLN A 20 -22.93 39.78 -4.48
CA GLN A 20 -23.82 39.30 -3.42
C GLN A 20 -24.07 37.78 -3.52
N SER A 21 -24.17 37.23 -4.73
CA SER A 21 -24.38 35.79 -4.95
C SER A 21 -23.17 34.92 -4.61
N GLU A 22 -21.98 35.50 -4.59
CA GLU A 22 -20.71 34.83 -4.32
C GLU A 22 -20.24 35.02 -2.87
N PHE A 23 -21.00 35.77 -2.07
CA PHE A 23 -20.71 35.94 -0.65
C PHE A 23 -20.98 34.63 0.10
N LEU A 24 -19.97 34.15 0.82
CA LEU A 24 -20.06 32.93 1.63
C LEU A 24 -20.39 33.30 3.07
N GLU A 25 -21.46 32.71 3.59
CA GLU A 25 -21.86 32.89 4.98
C GLU A 25 -20.89 32.15 5.92
N PRO A 26 -20.83 32.50 7.22
CA PRO A 26 -20.01 31.78 8.19
C PRO A 26 -20.24 30.26 8.18
N GLU A 27 -21.48 29.83 7.97
CA GLU A 27 -21.92 28.44 7.85
C GLU A 27 -21.34 27.75 6.60
N ASP A 28 -21.20 28.48 5.48
CA ASP A 28 -20.55 27.96 4.28
C ASP A 28 -19.07 27.72 4.52
N TRP A 29 -18.40 28.63 5.21
CA TRP A 29 -16.99 28.47 5.60
C TRP A 29 -16.80 27.30 6.56
N GLU A 30 -17.72 27.09 7.52
CA GLU A 30 -17.69 25.90 8.38
C GLU A 30 -17.83 24.62 7.56
N SER A 31 -18.75 24.59 6.60
CA SER A 31 -18.94 23.46 5.68
C SER A 31 -17.69 23.20 4.84
N LEU A 32 -17.04 24.25 4.32
CA LEU A 32 -15.79 24.14 3.58
C LEU A 32 -14.67 23.56 4.45
N ARG A 33 -14.54 23.97 5.71
CA ARG A 33 -13.55 23.40 6.64
C ARG A 33 -13.80 21.92 6.89
N LYS A 34 -15.05 21.51 7.10
CA LYS A 34 -15.44 20.09 7.24
C LYS A 34 -15.05 19.28 6.01
N ILE A 35 -15.36 19.79 4.82
CA ILE A 35 -14.99 19.14 3.54
C ILE A 35 -13.47 19.05 3.39
N CYS A 36 -12.72 20.12 3.66
CA CYS A 36 -11.27 20.11 3.57
C CYS A 36 -10.63 19.11 4.55
N ALA A 37 -11.12 19.06 5.80
CA ALA A 37 -10.66 18.09 6.80
C ALA A 37 -10.93 16.65 6.33
N PHE A 38 -12.13 16.37 5.82
CA PHE A 38 -12.46 15.06 5.27
C PHE A 38 -11.58 14.68 4.06
N LEU A 39 -11.21 15.64 3.22
CA LEU A 39 -10.37 15.39 2.03
C LEU A 39 -8.87 15.29 2.34
N GLN A 40 -8.42 15.61 3.56
CA GLN A 40 -6.99 15.57 3.90
C GLN A 40 -6.36 14.18 3.68
N PRO A 41 -6.95 13.05 4.14
CA PRO A 41 -6.35 11.73 3.88
C PRO A 41 -6.31 11.34 2.40
N PHE A 42 -7.22 11.88 1.58
CA PHE A 42 -7.18 11.72 0.12
C PHE A 42 -5.98 12.44 -0.47
N HIS A 43 -5.73 13.68 -0.04
CA HIS A 43 -4.55 14.42 -0.46
C HIS A 43 -3.27 13.67 -0.09
N GLU A 44 -3.14 13.19 1.15
CA GLU A 44 -1.97 12.41 1.58
C GLU A 44 -1.80 11.12 0.77
N SER A 45 -2.90 10.42 0.49
CA SER A 45 -2.90 9.21 -0.34
C SER A 45 -2.43 9.50 -1.76
N THR A 46 -2.92 10.57 -2.37
CA THR A 46 -2.45 11.04 -3.69
C THR A 46 -0.96 11.37 -3.65
N MET A 47 -0.49 12.14 -2.65
CA MET A 47 0.93 12.48 -2.51
C MET A 47 1.82 11.24 -2.37
N LYS A 48 1.37 10.20 -1.65
CA LYS A 48 2.12 8.95 -1.44
C LYS A 48 2.16 8.03 -2.67
N THR A 49 1.23 8.22 -3.61
CA THR A 49 1.02 7.33 -4.78
C THR A 49 1.28 8.01 -6.12
N GLN A 50 1.56 9.32 -6.14
CA GLN A 50 1.95 10.03 -7.34
C GLN A 50 3.48 10.14 -7.48
N GLY A 51 3.93 10.49 -8.69
CA GLY A 51 5.34 10.67 -9.00
C GLY A 51 6.01 9.40 -9.48
N ASP A 52 7.28 9.53 -9.82
CA ASP A 52 8.14 8.47 -10.38
C ASP A 52 8.61 7.46 -9.33
N GLN A 53 8.70 7.87 -8.07
CA GLN A 53 9.08 7.02 -6.94
C GLN A 53 7.90 6.25 -6.31
N ALA A 54 6.69 6.43 -6.82
CA ALA A 54 5.51 5.74 -6.31
C ALA A 54 5.51 4.27 -6.78
N THR A 55 5.54 3.37 -5.81
CA THR A 55 5.53 1.92 -6.05
C THR A 55 4.12 1.35 -5.86
N ILE A 56 3.79 0.33 -6.65
CA ILE A 56 2.44 -0.27 -6.69
C ILE A 56 1.99 -0.88 -5.36
N ASP A 57 2.93 -1.25 -4.47
CA ASP A 57 2.62 -1.76 -3.13
C ASP A 57 1.90 -0.72 -2.26
N ARG A 58 2.04 0.57 -2.56
CA ARG A 58 1.40 1.63 -1.78
C ARG A 58 -0.09 1.76 -2.08
N VAL A 59 -0.53 1.40 -3.29
CA VAL A 59 -1.88 1.69 -3.78
C VAL A 59 -2.95 1.07 -2.88
N LEU A 60 -2.98 -0.27 -2.75
CA LEU A 60 -3.98 -0.95 -1.93
C LEU A 60 -3.89 -0.54 -0.45
N PHE A 61 -2.67 -0.33 0.06
CA PHE A 61 -2.50 0.12 1.44
C PHE A 61 -3.11 1.51 1.68
N THR A 62 -2.89 2.47 0.79
CA THR A 62 -3.53 3.79 0.89
C THR A 62 -5.05 3.71 0.73
N MET A 63 -5.54 2.82 -0.14
CA MET A 63 -6.98 2.61 -0.28
C MET A 63 -7.59 1.98 0.98
N ASP A 64 -6.91 1.03 1.63
CA ASP A 64 -7.35 0.45 2.90
C ASP A 64 -7.44 1.51 4.02
N ILE A 65 -6.49 2.47 4.07
CA ILE A 65 -6.57 3.62 4.98
C ILE A 65 -7.81 4.47 4.68
N LEU A 66 -8.10 4.73 3.40
CA LEU A 66 -9.27 5.50 3.01
C LEU A 66 -10.58 4.78 3.37
N ILE A 67 -10.61 3.44 3.33
CA ILE A 67 -11.76 2.65 3.80
C ILE A 67 -12.05 2.94 5.28
N GLU A 68 -11.02 2.88 6.11
CA GLU A 68 -11.15 3.19 7.55
C GLU A 68 -11.57 4.64 7.76
N HIS A 69 -10.98 5.58 7.02
CA HIS A 69 -11.35 7.00 7.07
C HIS A 69 -12.82 7.26 6.73
N PHE A 70 -13.36 6.61 5.70
CA PHE A 70 -14.78 6.70 5.37
C PHE A 70 -15.68 6.19 6.50
N GLN A 71 -15.32 5.06 7.12
CA GLN A 71 -16.10 4.47 8.21
C GLN A 71 -16.11 5.38 9.44
N LEU A 72 -14.93 5.91 9.82
CA LEU A 72 -14.79 6.87 10.91
C LEU A 72 -15.59 8.14 10.62
N ALA A 73 -15.49 8.69 9.41
CA ALA A 73 -16.23 9.90 9.06
C ALA A 73 -17.76 9.73 9.11
N LEU A 74 -18.28 8.58 8.66
CA LEU A 74 -19.72 8.28 8.77
C LEU A 74 -20.18 8.12 10.23
N GLN A 75 -19.30 7.64 11.11
CA GLN A 75 -19.57 7.53 12.54
C GLN A 75 -19.50 8.90 13.23
N ASP A 76 -18.43 9.67 13.00
CA ASP A 76 -18.19 10.97 13.64
C ASP A 76 -19.24 12.01 13.25
N HIS A 77 -19.78 11.92 12.04
CA HIS A 77 -20.77 12.84 11.51
C HIS A 77 -22.21 12.29 11.50
N GLU A 78 -22.52 11.25 12.29
CA GLU A 78 -23.83 10.58 12.28
C GLU A 78 -25.03 11.55 12.43
N ALA A 79 -24.84 12.63 13.20
CA ALA A 79 -25.84 13.67 13.42
C ALA A 79 -26.10 14.56 12.20
N ASP A 80 -25.09 14.76 11.34
CA ASP A 80 -25.17 15.56 10.12
C ASP A 80 -25.53 14.68 8.93
N LYS A 81 -26.85 14.53 8.70
CA LYS A 81 -27.39 13.66 7.65
C LYS A 81 -27.01 14.11 6.24
N GLU A 82 -26.90 15.42 6.02
CA GLU A 82 -26.54 15.95 4.71
C GLU A 82 -25.06 15.64 4.39
N PHE A 83 -24.17 15.87 5.36
CA PHE A 83 -22.76 15.55 5.17
C PHE A 83 -22.52 14.05 5.04
N CYS A 84 -23.20 13.22 5.86
CA CYS A 84 -23.19 11.77 5.70
C CYS A 84 -23.61 11.32 4.29
N ALA A 85 -24.66 11.92 3.71
CA ALA A 85 -25.09 11.59 2.36
C ALA A 85 -24.00 11.91 1.31
N ARG A 86 -23.30 13.04 1.47
CA ARG A 86 -22.16 13.41 0.61
C ARG A 86 -21.00 12.44 0.76
N ILE A 87 -20.67 12.03 1.99
CA ILE A 87 -19.64 11.01 2.27
C ILE A 87 -20.03 9.68 1.60
N GLN A 88 -21.30 9.27 1.71
CA GLN A 88 -21.79 8.03 1.09
C GLN A 88 -21.64 8.05 -0.43
N HIS A 89 -21.94 9.17 -1.10
CA HIS A 89 -21.68 9.32 -2.53
C HIS A 89 -20.18 9.21 -2.87
N GLY A 90 -19.31 9.75 -2.01
CA GLY A 90 -17.87 9.56 -2.12
C GLY A 90 -17.46 8.10 -1.99
N TRP A 91 -18.05 7.38 -1.02
CA TRP A 91 -17.83 5.95 -0.79
C TRP A 91 -18.22 5.13 -2.01
N ASP A 92 -19.42 5.33 -2.56
CA ASP A 92 -19.91 4.57 -3.71
C ASP A 92 -18.96 4.70 -4.91
N LYS A 93 -18.42 5.91 -5.12
CA LYS A 93 -17.44 6.16 -6.17
C LYS A 93 -16.11 5.48 -5.87
N PHE A 94 -15.63 5.57 -4.64
CA PHE A 94 -14.41 4.94 -4.19
C PHE A 94 -14.48 3.41 -4.32
N ASP A 95 -15.55 2.78 -3.86
CA ASP A 95 -15.78 1.33 -3.91
C ASP A 95 -15.77 0.80 -5.35
N ALA A 96 -16.36 1.56 -6.28
CA ALA A 96 -16.31 1.24 -7.71
C ALA A 96 -14.87 1.25 -8.29
N TYR A 97 -13.95 2.06 -7.76
CA TYR A 97 -12.54 2.03 -8.14
C TYR A 97 -11.75 0.98 -7.37
N TYR A 98 -12.03 0.78 -6.09
CA TYR A 98 -11.43 -0.26 -5.27
C TYR A 98 -11.68 -1.64 -5.91
N SER A 99 -12.91 -1.91 -6.32
CA SER A 99 -13.31 -3.13 -7.04
C SER A 99 -12.52 -3.37 -8.34
N LYS A 100 -11.98 -2.32 -8.97
CA LYS A 100 -11.15 -2.48 -10.19
C LYS A 100 -9.75 -3.00 -9.89
N THR A 101 -9.28 -2.90 -8.65
CA THR A 101 -7.98 -3.46 -8.25
C THR A 101 -7.99 -5.00 -8.35
N ASP A 102 -9.15 -5.63 -8.19
CA ASP A 102 -9.32 -7.07 -8.35
C ASP A 102 -9.21 -7.56 -9.81
N LEU A 103 -9.27 -6.64 -10.79
CA LEU A 103 -9.14 -6.99 -12.21
C LEU A 103 -7.75 -7.52 -12.57
N THR A 104 -6.73 -7.16 -11.79
CA THR A 104 -5.35 -7.60 -12.00
C THR A 104 -4.75 -8.17 -10.72
N PRO A 105 -4.11 -9.35 -10.77
CA PRO A 105 -3.48 -9.95 -9.59
C PRO A 105 -2.31 -9.13 -9.04
N VAL A 106 -1.81 -8.14 -9.78
CA VAL A 106 -0.61 -7.36 -9.45
C VAL A 106 -0.79 -6.60 -8.13
N TYR A 107 -1.97 -6.02 -7.89
CA TYR A 107 -2.21 -5.26 -6.65
C TYR A 107 -2.17 -6.18 -5.43
N ALA A 108 -2.91 -7.29 -5.45
CA ALA A 108 -2.89 -8.28 -4.38
C ALA A 108 -1.48 -8.88 -4.17
N ALA A 109 -0.77 -9.19 -5.27
CA ALA A 109 0.60 -9.68 -5.21
C ALA A 109 1.55 -8.66 -4.57
N ALA A 110 1.42 -7.37 -4.87
CA ALA A 110 2.26 -6.33 -4.29
C ALA A 110 2.11 -6.26 -2.76
N VAL A 111 0.90 -6.42 -2.23
CA VAL A 111 0.67 -6.48 -0.77
C VAL A 111 1.28 -7.73 -0.15
N ILE A 112 1.08 -8.89 -0.78
CA ILE A 112 1.57 -10.20 -0.30
C ILE A 112 3.10 -10.28 -0.36
N LEU A 113 3.73 -9.72 -1.39
CA LEU A 113 5.17 -9.75 -1.57
C LEU A 113 5.90 -8.69 -0.74
N HIS A 114 5.19 -7.71 -0.18
CA HIS A 114 5.80 -6.69 0.67
C HIS A 114 6.29 -7.30 2.01
N PRO A 115 7.57 -7.16 2.36
CA PRO A 115 8.16 -7.82 3.54
C PRO A 115 7.53 -7.39 4.87
N ASN A 116 7.15 -6.12 5.04
CA ASN A 116 6.43 -5.64 6.22
C ASN A 116 4.96 -6.14 6.36
N ARG A 117 4.39 -6.79 5.34
CA ARG A 117 2.95 -7.11 5.30
C ARG A 117 2.69 -8.62 5.19
N ARG A 118 3.21 -9.24 4.13
CA ARG A 118 3.06 -10.66 3.82
C ARG A 118 1.60 -11.14 3.99
N LYS A 119 1.39 -12.41 4.32
CA LYS A 119 0.04 -12.95 4.61
C LYS A 119 -0.62 -12.31 5.83
N ALA A 120 0.19 -11.95 6.84
CA ALA A 120 -0.31 -11.42 8.10
C ALA A 120 -1.18 -10.17 7.93
N TYR A 121 -0.85 -9.32 6.95
CA TYR A 121 -1.67 -8.15 6.62
C TYR A 121 -3.06 -8.53 6.13
N LEU A 122 -3.18 -9.49 5.20
CA LEU A 122 -4.47 -9.94 4.69
C LEU A 122 -5.31 -10.58 5.80
N ASP A 123 -4.66 -11.34 6.69
CA ASP A 123 -5.35 -12.00 7.79
C ASP A 123 -5.91 -11.02 8.84
N ARG A 124 -5.30 -9.85 8.99
CA ARG A 124 -5.73 -8.82 9.95
C ARG A 124 -6.73 -7.83 9.35
N ASN A 125 -6.47 -7.36 8.14
CA ASN A 125 -7.12 -6.17 7.60
C ASN A 125 -8.19 -6.50 6.54
N TRP A 126 -8.13 -7.67 5.91
CA TRP A 126 -9.05 -8.03 4.83
C TRP A 126 -10.16 -8.97 5.29
N ARG A 127 -11.32 -8.86 4.64
CA ARG A 127 -12.46 -9.77 4.83
C ARG A 127 -12.09 -11.20 4.48
N VAL A 128 -12.62 -12.17 5.21
CA VAL A 128 -12.23 -13.59 5.11
C VAL A 128 -12.46 -14.14 3.69
N GLU A 129 -13.53 -13.69 3.05
CA GLU A 129 -13.91 -14.02 1.67
C GLU A 129 -12.89 -13.55 0.63
N TRP A 130 -12.16 -12.46 0.88
CA TRP A 130 -11.20 -11.88 -0.08
C TRP A 130 -9.81 -12.50 0.01
N ARG A 131 -9.45 -13.04 1.18
CA ARG A 131 -8.09 -13.56 1.45
C ARG A 131 -7.72 -14.70 0.49
N LYS A 132 -8.61 -15.69 0.32
CA LYS A 132 -8.34 -16.87 -0.51
C LYS A 132 -8.23 -16.51 -2.01
N PRO A 133 -9.16 -15.75 -2.61
CA PRO A 133 -9.02 -15.27 -3.99
C PRO A 133 -7.74 -14.49 -4.23
N ALA A 134 -7.38 -13.56 -3.34
CA ALA A 134 -6.18 -12.73 -3.46
C ALA A 134 -4.89 -13.57 -3.40
N MET A 135 -4.82 -14.53 -2.49
CA MET A 135 -3.68 -15.44 -2.40
C MET A 135 -3.55 -16.33 -3.65
N LYS A 136 -4.68 -16.83 -4.16
CA LYS A 136 -4.71 -17.66 -5.36
C LYS A 136 -4.28 -16.86 -6.61
N SER A 137 -4.73 -15.61 -6.73
CA SER A 137 -4.41 -14.76 -7.87
C SER A 137 -2.92 -14.37 -7.85
N ALA A 138 -2.37 -14.03 -6.69
CA ALA A 138 -0.95 -13.77 -6.51
C ALA A 138 -0.07 -14.99 -6.81
N ARG A 139 -0.46 -16.18 -6.35
CA ARG A 139 0.25 -17.43 -6.70
C ARG A 139 0.26 -17.67 -8.21
N LYS A 140 -0.90 -17.55 -8.87
CA LYS A 140 -0.99 -17.75 -10.32
C LYS A 140 -0.08 -16.78 -11.09
N LEU A 141 0.02 -15.53 -10.61
CA LEU A 141 0.95 -14.55 -11.16
C LEU A 141 2.40 -15.01 -10.98
N TRP A 142 2.78 -15.41 -9.76
CA TRP A 142 4.12 -15.92 -9.46
C TRP A 142 4.51 -17.14 -10.31
N GLU A 143 3.62 -18.13 -10.44
CA GLU A 143 3.85 -19.32 -11.29
C GLU A 143 4.09 -18.95 -12.75
N THR A 144 3.42 -17.91 -13.25
CA THR A 144 3.59 -17.43 -14.62
C THR A 144 4.99 -16.85 -14.83
N TYR A 145 5.50 -16.10 -13.86
CA TYR A 145 6.87 -15.58 -13.92
C TYR A 145 7.93 -16.66 -13.69
N ARG A 146 7.71 -17.57 -12.75
CA ARG A 146 8.60 -18.71 -12.50
C ARG A 146 8.86 -19.53 -13.77
N LYS A 147 7.81 -19.80 -14.55
CA LYS A 147 7.91 -20.52 -15.84
C LYS A 147 8.69 -19.75 -16.90
N LYS A 148 8.66 -18.41 -16.88
CA LYS A 148 9.43 -17.56 -17.80
C LYS A 148 10.91 -17.48 -17.44
N VAL A 149 11.24 -17.52 -16.14
CA VAL A 149 12.63 -17.53 -15.64
C VAL A 149 13.35 -18.85 -15.92
N SER A 150 12.62 -19.92 -16.28
CA SER A 150 13.21 -21.19 -16.76
C SER A 150 13.89 -21.11 -18.14
N VAL A 151 13.92 -19.95 -18.81
CA VAL A 151 14.83 -19.69 -19.93
C VAL A 151 16.20 -19.36 -19.34
N PRO A 152 17.29 -20.03 -19.76
CA PRO A 152 18.57 -19.91 -19.08
C PRO A 152 19.01 -18.45 -19.06
N ILE A 153 19.01 -17.87 -17.87
CA ILE A 153 19.82 -16.70 -17.60
C ILE A 153 21.25 -17.17 -17.86
N SER A 154 21.82 -16.76 -18.98
CA SER A 154 23.27 -16.73 -19.13
C SER A 154 23.76 -15.76 -18.05
N VAL A 155 24.02 -16.30 -16.87
CA VAL A 155 24.73 -15.59 -15.83
C VAL A 155 26.13 -15.42 -16.39
N GLU A 156 26.39 -14.30 -17.07
CA GLU A 156 27.74 -13.77 -17.13
C GLU A 156 28.20 -13.70 -15.69
N HIS A 157 29.19 -14.54 -15.39
CA HIS A 157 29.81 -14.68 -14.08
C HIS A 157 30.19 -13.30 -13.56
N VAL A 158 29.38 -12.73 -12.66
CA VAL A 158 29.95 -11.89 -11.61
C VAL A 158 30.65 -12.87 -10.70
N GLU A 159 31.98 -12.92 -10.77
CA GLU A 159 32.82 -13.82 -9.98
C GLU A 159 32.37 -13.79 -8.51
N PRO A 160 31.87 -14.92 -7.97
CA PRO A 160 31.81 -15.11 -6.54
C PRO A 160 33.25 -15.13 -6.03
N LEU A 161 33.51 -14.47 -4.90
CA LEU A 161 34.76 -14.60 -4.17
C LEU A 161 35.14 -16.09 -4.12
N ARG A 162 36.27 -16.44 -4.75
CA ARG A 162 36.78 -17.80 -4.80
C ARG A 162 37.01 -18.34 -3.39
N THR A 163 36.08 -19.11 -2.86
CA THR A 163 36.43 -20.22 -1.97
C THR A 163 36.46 -21.47 -2.82
N SER A 164 37.69 -21.88 -3.11
CA SER A 164 38.01 -23.13 -3.78
C SER A 164 37.28 -24.31 -3.13
N ALA A 165 36.51 -25.06 -3.90
CA ALA A 165 36.64 -26.52 -3.94
C ALA A 165 35.56 -27.13 -4.84
N GLY A 166 35.98 -27.47 -6.06
CA GLY A 166 35.64 -28.80 -6.54
C GLY A 166 36.31 -29.80 -5.60
N LYS A 167 35.54 -30.45 -4.73
CA LYS A 167 35.93 -31.70 -4.09
C LYS A 167 34.70 -32.55 -3.89
N ASP A 168 34.89 -33.82 -4.18
CA ASP A 168 33.88 -34.84 -4.31
C ASP A 168 32.94 -34.91 -3.10
N SER A 169 31.70 -35.35 -3.35
CA SER A 169 30.56 -35.49 -2.45
C SER A 169 30.76 -36.43 -1.23
N LYS A 170 31.99 -36.75 -0.83
CA LYS A 170 32.31 -37.65 0.29
C LYS A 170 33.08 -37.03 1.47
N ASP A 171 33.45 -35.76 1.42
CA ASP A 171 34.20 -35.09 2.51
C ASP A 171 33.51 -33.82 3.05
N LEU A 172 32.19 -33.85 3.24
CA LEU A 172 31.51 -32.81 4.02
C LEU A 172 31.72 -33.07 5.51
N SER A 173 32.22 -32.08 6.24
CA SER A 173 32.41 -32.17 7.70
C SER A 173 31.08 -32.42 8.41
N VAL A 174 31.11 -33.02 9.60
CA VAL A 174 29.91 -33.26 10.41
C VAL A 174 29.15 -31.96 10.67
N PHE A 175 29.85 -30.84 10.85
CA PHE A 175 29.26 -29.52 11.02
C PHE A 175 28.52 -29.05 9.75
N GLU A 176 29.11 -29.17 8.56
CA GLU A 176 28.44 -28.79 7.30
C GLU A 176 27.27 -29.73 6.96
N ARG A 177 27.41 -31.02 7.28
CA ARG A 177 26.33 -31.99 7.14
C ARG A 177 25.17 -31.65 8.05
N ILE A 178 25.43 -31.27 9.30
CA ILE A 178 24.41 -30.87 10.28
C ILE A 178 23.83 -29.51 9.88
N GLY A 179 24.65 -28.53 9.49
CA GLY A 179 24.23 -27.21 9.02
C GLY A 179 23.25 -27.32 7.84
N ARG A 180 23.61 -28.04 6.78
CA ARG A 180 22.69 -28.31 5.66
C ARG A 180 21.44 -29.06 6.07
N LYS A 181 21.54 -29.99 7.04
CA LYS A 181 20.38 -30.76 7.52
C LYS A 181 19.43 -29.92 8.36
N LEU A 182 19.95 -28.93 9.08
CA LEU A 182 19.18 -27.97 9.87
C LEU A 182 18.54 -26.93 8.96
N GLU A 183 19.24 -26.44 7.94
CA GLU A 183 18.71 -25.54 6.91
C GLU A 183 17.62 -26.21 6.05
N ASN A 184 17.78 -27.49 5.68
CA ASN A 184 16.80 -28.22 4.87
C ASN A 184 15.57 -28.77 5.64
N ASN A 185 15.53 -28.71 6.97
CA ASN A 185 14.53 -29.44 7.74
C ASN A 185 13.16 -28.75 7.86
N GLN A 186 13.01 -27.53 7.32
CA GLN A 186 11.72 -26.89 7.08
C GLN A 186 11.77 -26.05 5.79
N VAL A 187 11.83 -26.72 4.65
CA VAL A 187 11.59 -26.06 3.37
C VAL A 187 10.17 -26.46 2.96
N SER A 188 9.24 -25.51 2.93
CA SER A 188 7.97 -25.74 2.26
C SER A 188 8.25 -26.18 0.81
N LYS A 189 7.34 -26.94 0.22
CA LYS A 189 7.50 -27.44 -1.16
C LYS A 189 7.60 -26.32 -2.22
N ASP A 190 7.41 -25.06 -1.84
CA ASP A 190 7.27 -23.91 -2.71
C ASP A 190 7.83 -22.64 -2.04
N GLU A 191 8.81 -21.98 -2.67
CA GLU A 191 9.44 -20.72 -2.24
C GLU A 191 8.41 -19.61 -1.96
N PHE A 192 7.30 -19.59 -2.70
CA PHE A 192 6.23 -18.62 -2.48
C PHE A 192 5.54 -18.86 -1.13
N ASP A 193 5.28 -20.12 -0.78
CA ASP A 193 4.65 -20.47 0.49
C ASP A 193 5.54 -20.17 1.69
N ASP A 194 6.84 -20.46 1.56
CA ASP A 194 7.84 -20.13 2.59
C ASP A 194 7.90 -18.63 2.86
N TYR A 195 8.01 -17.82 1.80
CA TYR A 195 8.09 -16.37 1.94
C TYR A 195 6.83 -15.78 2.56
N VAL A 196 5.66 -16.18 2.06
CA VAL A 196 4.37 -15.61 2.45
C VAL A 196 3.99 -16.00 3.89
N ALA A 197 4.41 -17.18 4.35
CA ALA A 197 4.22 -17.64 5.73
C ALA A 197 5.21 -17.00 6.72
N GLY A 198 6.32 -16.44 6.24
CA GLY A 198 7.31 -15.76 7.05
C GLY A 198 6.73 -14.59 7.86
N MET A 199 7.34 -14.31 9.01
CA MET A 199 6.96 -13.14 9.82
C MET A 199 7.22 -11.84 9.06
N PRO A 200 6.38 -10.81 9.21
CA PRO A 200 6.68 -9.52 8.60
C PRO A 200 8.02 -8.96 9.09
N GLU A 201 8.89 -8.62 8.16
CA GLU A 201 10.22 -8.06 8.44
C GLU A 201 10.20 -6.57 8.15
N ALA A 202 10.60 -5.75 9.12
CA ALA A 202 10.75 -4.31 8.91
C ALA A 202 11.88 -4.05 7.90
N LEU A 203 11.55 -3.42 6.78
CA LEU A 203 12.55 -2.78 5.94
C LEU A 203 13.32 -1.78 6.80
N GLY A 204 14.59 -2.09 7.08
CA GLY A 204 15.44 -1.25 7.90
C GLY A 204 15.37 0.19 7.40
N THR A 205 14.99 1.11 8.28
CA THR A 205 15.05 2.55 8.03
C THR A 205 16.52 2.97 8.02
N HIS A 206 17.26 2.61 6.98
CA HIS A 206 18.58 3.16 6.71
C HIS A 206 18.43 4.41 5.84
N LEU A 207 17.73 5.41 6.37
CA LEU A 207 18.04 6.79 6.03
C LEU A 207 19.23 7.14 6.90
N ASP A 208 20.41 6.86 6.37
CA ASP A 208 21.64 7.52 6.80
C ASP A 208 21.46 9.00 6.44
N LEU A 209 20.84 9.76 7.35
CA LEU A 209 21.01 11.21 7.39
C LEU A 209 22.44 11.43 7.87
N GLY A 210 23.38 11.18 6.96
CA GLY A 210 24.76 11.60 7.09
C GLY A 210 24.75 13.09 7.38
N SER A 211 25.33 13.42 8.53
CA SER A 211 25.66 14.75 9.00
C SER A 211 26.13 15.64 7.85
N LEU A 212 25.35 16.67 7.55
CA LEU A 212 25.86 17.91 6.97
C LEU A 212 25.94 18.89 8.14
N GLU A 213 27.08 18.85 8.84
CA GLU A 213 27.66 20.07 9.43
C GLU A 213 28.13 21.00 8.30
#